data_AF-A0A3B6TAW5-F1
#
_entry.id   AF-A0A3B6TAW5-F1
#
_cell.length_a   1.000
_cell.length_b   1.000
_cell.length_c   1.000
_cell.angle_alpha   90.00
_cell.angle_beta   90.00
_cell.angle_gamma   90.00
#
_symmetry.space_group_name_H-M   'P 1'
#
loop_
_entity.id
_entity.type
_entity.pdbx_description
1 polymer ?
#
loop_
_entity_poly.entity_id
_entity_poly.type
_entity_poly.pdbx_seq_one_letter_code
_entity_poly.pdbx_strand_id
1 'polypeptide(L)'
;MEMSEESGATSKYNDDGQIDDSLQSIQKIRDEILRKESILQERSAQCDMDIQTLLSEGKMTPKAVSIIRKYKETCSDMTEATNSSCSRDGGQSITKRKKLKEALLRQCKELDEICRGAHWILPRYTVLPSVSDGMYHASVRLRCPDFEMSLTGGLRPTPHEAKCSAAANMILELHKKAEEQEQ
;
A
#
# COMPACT_ATOMS: atom_id res chain seq x y z
N MET A 1 -20.14 -7.52 -68.81
CA MET A 1 -19.59 -6.35 -68.12
C MET A 1 -20.00 -6.50 -66.68
N GLU A 2 -19.00 -6.74 -65.83
CA GLU A 2 -19.14 -6.68 -64.37
C GLU A 2 -19.70 -5.32 -63.95
N MET A 3 -20.36 -5.28 -62.79
CA MET A 3 -19.79 -4.64 -61.60
C MET A 3 -20.65 -5.05 -60.40
N SER A 4 -19.98 -5.80 -59.53
CA SER A 4 -20.34 -6.09 -58.16
C SER A 4 -20.52 -4.79 -57.38
N GLU A 5 -21.46 -4.76 -56.43
CA GLU A 5 -21.31 -3.90 -55.26
C GLU A 5 -21.38 -4.76 -54.00
N GLU A 6 -20.44 -4.42 -53.15
CA GLU A 6 -19.68 -5.27 -52.26
C GLU A 6 -20.39 -5.38 -50.91
N SER A 7 -20.35 -6.58 -50.34
CA SER A 7 -20.84 -6.86 -49.00
C SER A 7 -20.16 -5.95 -48.00
N GLY A 8 -20.94 -5.15 -47.27
CA GLY A 8 -20.51 -4.48 -46.05
C GLY A 8 -20.14 -5.53 -45.01
N ALA A 9 -18.90 -5.98 -45.06
CA ALA A 9 -18.29 -6.83 -44.07
C ALA A 9 -18.29 -6.09 -42.73
N THR A 10 -19.09 -6.58 -41.79
CA THR A 10 -18.93 -6.27 -40.38
C THR A 10 -17.49 -6.62 -40.00
N SER A 11 -16.66 -5.59 -39.81
CA SER A 11 -15.31 -5.70 -39.27
C SER A 11 -15.41 -6.43 -37.93
N LYS A 12 -15.07 -7.72 -37.93
CA LYS A 12 -14.85 -8.49 -36.72
C LYS A 12 -13.65 -7.88 -36.05
N TYR A 13 -13.89 -7.04 -35.05
CA TYR A 13 -12.85 -6.57 -34.15
C TYR A 13 -12.16 -7.80 -33.57
N ASN A 14 -10.86 -7.96 -33.82
CA ASN A 14 -10.00 -8.83 -33.03
C ASN A 14 -9.79 -8.12 -31.68
N ASP A 15 -10.87 -8.04 -30.90
CA ASP A 15 -11.04 -7.14 -29.76
C ASP A 15 -10.39 -7.72 -28.48
N ASP A 16 -10.30 -9.06 -28.40
CA ASP A 16 -9.87 -9.75 -27.18
C ASP A 16 -8.44 -9.38 -26.77
N GLY A 17 -7.50 -9.32 -27.71
CA GLY A 17 -6.11 -8.91 -27.42
C GLY A 17 -5.99 -7.44 -27.01
N GLN A 18 -6.84 -6.56 -27.55
CA GLN A 18 -6.84 -5.14 -27.20
C GLN A 18 -7.46 -4.90 -25.81
N ILE A 19 -8.46 -5.69 -25.44
CA ILE A 19 -9.07 -5.69 -24.11
C ILE A 19 -8.06 -6.16 -23.06
N ASP A 20 -7.34 -7.25 -23.32
CA ASP A 20 -6.34 -7.80 -22.40
C ASP A 20 -5.17 -6.83 -22.16
N ASP A 21 -4.65 -6.21 -23.22
CA ASP A 21 -3.59 -5.20 -23.12
C ASP A 21 -4.04 -3.96 -22.32
N SER A 22 -5.28 -3.52 -22.57
CA SER A 22 -5.89 -2.39 -21.86
C SER A 22 -6.11 -2.72 -20.38
N LEU A 23 -6.63 -3.91 -20.07
CA LEU A 23 -6.83 -4.39 -18.71
C LEU A 23 -5.52 -4.43 -17.94
N GLN A 24 -4.47 -5.00 -18.54
CA GLN A 24 -3.15 -5.07 -17.92
C GLN A 24 -2.57 -3.67 -17.64
N SER A 25 -2.78 -2.73 -18.56
CA SER A 25 -2.33 -1.34 -18.41
C SER A 25 -3.04 -0.63 -17.26
N ILE A 26 -4.36 -0.80 -17.15
CA ILE A 26 -5.16 -0.24 -16.04
C ILE A 26 -4.74 -0.84 -14.70
N GLN A 27 -4.52 -2.16 -14.64
CA GLN A 27 -4.03 -2.84 -13.43
C GLN A 27 -2.67 -2.30 -12.97
N LYS A 28 -1.72 -2.09 -13.89
CA LYS A 28 -0.40 -1.50 -13.57
C LYS A 28 -0.53 -0.10 -12.96
N ILE A 29 -1.37 0.76 -13.54
CA ILE A 29 -1.62 2.12 -13.03
C ILE A 29 -2.24 2.06 -11.63
N ARG A 30 -3.28 1.24 -11.46
CA ARG A 30 -3.94 1.03 -10.16
C ARG A 30 -2.95 0.58 -9.09
N ASP A 31 -2.13 -0.43 -9.39
CA ASP A 31 -1.17 -0.99 -8.45
C ASP A 31 -0.09 0.03 -8.08
N GLU A 32 0.33 0.90 -9.02
CA GLU A 32 1.22 2.01 -8.72
C GLU A 32 0.57 3.04 -7.78
N ILE A 33 -0.68 3.43 -8.03
CA ILE A 33 -1.43 4.35 -7.16
C ILE A 33 -1.55 3.77 -5.76
N LEU A 34 -1.94 2.50 -5.63
CA LEU A 34 -2.11 1.85 -4.34
C LEU A 34 -0.80 1.74 -3.56
N ARG A 35 0.33 1.44 -4.24
CA ARG A 35 1.65 1.49 -3.59
C ARG A 35 1.98 2.87 -3.06
N LYS A 36 1.71 3.94 -3.83
CA LYS A 36 1.93 5.33 -3.40
C LYS A 36 1.02 5.71 -2.23
N GLU A 37 -0.26 5.40 -2.30
CA GLU A 37 -1.24 5.61 -1.21
C GLU A 37 -0.79 4.90 0.07
N SER A 38 -0.36 3.65 -0.05
CA SER A 38 0.19 2.83 1.03
C SER A 38 1.39 3.48 1.73
N ILE A 39 2.34 4.03 0.96
CA ILE A 39 3.53 4.73 1.51
C ILE A 39 3.10 6.05 2.17
N LEU A 40 2.19 6.80 1.54
CA LEU A 40 1.71 8.08 2.06
C LEU A 40 0.95 7.90 3.38
N GLN A 41 0.15 6.84 3.53
CA GLN A 41 -0.51 6.55 4.80
C GLN A 41 0.47 6.24 5.92
N GLU A 42 1.50 5.43 5.66
CA GLU A 42 2.54 5.14 6.67
C GLU A 42 3.24 6.43 7.12
N ARG A 43 3.56 7.31 6.16
CA ARG A 43 4.17 8.62 6.46
C ARG A 43 3.21 9.54 7.21
N SER A 44 1.94 9.58 6.83
CA SER A 44 0.91 10.38 7.52
C SER A 44 0.80 9.95 8.97
N ALA A 45 0.67 8.65 9.23
CA ALA A 45 0.60 8.12 10.59
C ALA A 45 1.83 8.49 11.43
N GLN A 46 3.02 8.46 10.82
CA GLN A 46 4.25 8.90 11.49
C GLN A 46 4.25 10.40 11.79
N CYS A 47 3.75 11.24 10.87
CA CYS A 47 3.57 12.67 11.13
C CYS A 47 2.59 12.91 12.28
N ASP A 48 1.45 12.23 12.28
CA ASP A 48 0.45 12.34 13.33
C ASP A 48 1.04 11.94 14.69
N MET A 49 1.85 10.87 14.73
CA MET A 49 2.57 10.43 15.94
C MET A 49 3.58 11.47 16.43
N ASP A 50 4.34 12.06 15.53
CA ASP A 50 5.35 13.07 15.85
C ASP A 50 4.67 14.36 16.36
N ILE A 51 3.55 14.78 15.74
CA ILE A 51 2.71 15.90 16.19
C ILE A 51 2.19 15.64 17.60
N GLN A 52 1.56 14.48 17.84
CA GLN A 52 1.05 14.11 19.17
C GLN A 52 2.17 14.03 20.21
N THR A 53 3.35 13.54 19.84
CA THR A 53 4.52 13.52 20.71
C THR A 53 4.95 14.94 21.11
N LEU A 54 5.06 15.87 20.15
CA LEU A 54 5.43 17.25 20.45
C LEU A 54 4.39 17.94 21.34
N LEU A 55 3.10 17.72 21.08
CA LEU A 55 2.01 18.29 21.87
C LEU A 55 1.97 17.74 23.30
N SER A 56 2.22 16.44 23.48
CA SER A 56 2.20 15.80 24.80
C SER A 56 3.43 16.11 25.66
N GLU A 57 4.61 16.27 25.05
CA GLU A 57 5.81 16.62 25.79
C GLU A 57 5.76 18.03 26.37
N GLY A 58 5.19 18.99 25.64
CA GLY A 58 4.97 20.37 26.09
C GLY A 58 6.25 21.16 26.44
N LYS A 59 7.44 20.57 26.24
CA LYS A 59 8.75 21.17 26.54
C LYS A 59 9.82 20.62 25.60
N MET A 60 10.96 21.29 25.54
CA MET A 60 12.06 20.93 24.64
C MET A 60 12.87 19.74 25.16
N THR A 61 12.30 18.52 25.11
CA THR A 61 13.02 17.29 25.48
C THR A 61 13.95 16.82 24.33
N PRO A 62 14.89 15.87 24.58
CA PRO A 62 15.68 15.27 23.52
C PRO A 62 14.85 14.65 22.38
N LYS A 63 13.65 14.11 22.68
CA LYS A 63 12.76 13.51 21.69
C LYS A 63 12.08 14.60 20.84
N ALA A 64 11.58 15.68 21.45
CA ALA A 64 11.12 16.87 20.71
C ALA A 64 12.23 17.47 19.82
N VAL A 65 13.46 17.63 20.33
CA VAL A 65 14.61 18.13 19.55
C VAL A 65 14.89 17.24 18.34
N SER A 66 14.84 15.92 18.52
CA SER A 66 15.04 14.94 17.43
C SER A 66 13.96 15.07 16.36
N ILE A 67 12.69 15.21 16.74
CA ILE A 67 11.58 15.38 15.81
C ILE A 67 11.73 16.71 15.04
N ILE A 68 12.00 17.81 15.73
CA ILE A 68 12.18 19.13 15.08
C ILE A 68 13.32 19.09 14.07
N ARG A 69 14.44 18.45 14.41
CA ARG A 69 15.58 18.28 13.48
C ARG A 69 15.19 17.49 12.23
N LYS A 70 14.51 16.35 12.39
CA LYS A 70 14.03 15.50 11.30
C LYS A 70 13.26 16.30 10.24
N TYR A 71 12.33 17.16 10.66
CA TYR A 71 11.53 17.97 9.73
C TYR A 71 12.28 19.20 9.19
N LYS A 72 13.22 19.78 9.94
CA LYS A 72 14.08 20.86 9.44
C LYS A 72 14.97 20.41 8.26
N GLU A 73 15.54 19.22 8.35
CA GLU A 73 16.36 18.62 7.29
C GLU A 73 15.48 18.30 6.07
N THR A 74 14.35 17.62 6.29
CA THR A 74 13.40 17.24 5.23
C THR A 74 12.84 18.44 4.46
N CYS A 75 12.50 19.54 5.15
CA CYS A 75 11.99 20.75 4.51
C CYS A 75 13.06 21.52 3.74
N SER A 76 14.30 21.52 4.21
CA SER A 76 15.43 22.16 3.51
C SER A 76 15.74 21.47 2.17
N ASP A 77 15.67 20.14 2.12
CA ASP A 77 15.85 19.36 0.90
C ASP A 77 14.78 19.65 -0.17
N MET A 78 13.58 20.05 0.27
CA MET A 78 12.46 20.38 -0.62
C MET A 78 12.60 21.77 -1.26
N THR A 79 13.31 22.69 -0.61
CA THR A 79 13.61 24.03 -1.15
C THR A 79 14.73 24.04 -2.21
N GLU A 80 15.63 23.05 -2.22
CA GLU A 80 16.61 22.86 -3.32
C GLU A 80 16.01 22.13 -4.54
N ALA A 81 14.89 21.41 -4.36
CA ALA A 81 14.30 20.54 -5.37
C ALA A 81 13.37 21.26 -6.38
N THR A 82 13.20 22.58 -6.32
CA THR A 82 12.40 23.32 -7.32
C THR A 82 13.06 23.37 -8.71
N ASN A 83 14.29 22.87 -8.86
CA ASN A 83 15.01 22.77 -10.14
C ASN A 83 15.41 21.35 -10.55
N SER A 84 14.75 20.29 -10.04
CA SER A 84 15.12 18.94 -10.47
C SER A 84 13.97 17.94 -10.39
N SER A 85 13.69 17.30 -11.52
CA SER A 85 12.70 16.24 -11.69
C SER A 85 12.92 15.08 -10.72
N CYS A 86 11.82 14.55 -10.20
CA CYS A 86 11.65 13.29 -9.47
C CYS A 86 12.80 12.27 -9.64
N SER A 87 13.63 12.12 -8.62
CA SER A 87 14.26 10.85 -8.22
C SER A 87 15.18 11.13 -7.03
N ARG A 88 14.87 10.57 -5.86
CA ARG A 88 15.92 10.26 -4.89
C ARG A 88 15.58 9.02 -4.08
N ASP A 89 16.05 7.91 -4.61
CA ASP A 89 16.43 6.72 -3.86
C ASP A 89 17.39 7.12 -2.74
N GLY A 90 16.95 6.94 -1.49
CA GLY A 90 17.72 7.18 -0.27
C GLY A 90 18.19 5.86 0.33
N GLY A 91 19.04 5.13 -0.38
CA GLY A 91 19.64 3.90 0.11
C GLY A 91 20.65 4.16 1.23
N GLN A 92 20.36 3.67 2.45
CA GLN A 92 21.39 3.34 3.43
C GLN A 92 21.55 1.81 3.56
N SER A 93 22.82 1.40 3.59
CA SER A 93 23.32 0.03 3.53
C SER A 93 23.22 -0.67 4.89
N ILE A 94 22.36 -1.71 4.97
CA ILE A 94 22.35 -2.68 6.09
C ILE A 94 22.04 -4.08 5.53
N THR A 95 22.96 -4.67 4.78
CA THR A 95 22.70 -5.85 3.94
C THR A 95 22.59 -7.19 4.69
N LYS A 96 22.88 -7.27 5.99
CA LYS A 96 22.75 -8.53 6.77
C LYS A 96 21.55 -8.61 7.72
N ARG A 97 21.03 -7.48 8.24
CA ARG A 97 19.75 -7.44 9.02
C ARG A 97 18.50 -7.39 8.14
N LYS A 98 18.64 -7.02 6.86
CA LYS A 98 17.53 -6.89 5.91
C LYS A 98 16.80 -8.21 5.67
N LYS A 99 17.49 -9.34 5.49
CA LYS A 99 16.83 -10.62 5.14
C LYS A 99 15.84 -11.15 6.18
N LEU A 100 16.09 -10.91 7.49
CA LEU A 100 15.17 -11.36 8.55
C LEU A 100 13.97 -10.41 8.71
N LYS A 101 14.19 -9.09 8.60
CA LYS A 101 13.08 -8.11 8.58
C LYS A 101 12.24 -8.24 7.31
N GLU A 102 12.86 -8.53 6.18
CA GLU A 102 12.19 -8.75 4.89
C GLU A 102 11.35 -10.05 4.90
N ALA A 103 11.78 -11.07 5.64
CA ALA A 103 10.99 -12.28 5.88
C ALA A 103 9.76 -12.04 6.80
N LEU A 104 9.84 -11.07 7.71
CA LEU A 104 8.76 -10.71 8.65
C LEU A 104 7.75 -9.70 8.08
N LEU A 105 7.98 -9.19 6.88
CA LEU A 105 7.16 -8.16 6.21
C LEU A 105 6.51 -8.67 4.92
N ARG A 106 6.30 -9.98 4.82
CA ARG A 106 5.76 -10.66 3.63
C ARG A 106 4.24 -10.56 3.51
N GLN A 107 3.52 -10.32 4.59
CA GLN A 107 2.07 -10.50 4.68
C GLN A 107 1.31 -9.54 3.76
N CYS A 108 1.77 -8.28 3.65
CA CYS A 108 1.16 -7.33 2.71
C CYS A 108 1.33 -7.81 1.25
N LYS A 109 2.53 -8.31 0.90
CA LYS A 109 2.82 -8.82 -0.45
C LYS A 109 2.04 -10.10 -0.75
N GLU A 110 1.97 -11.00 0.22
CA GLU A 110 1.24 -12.26 0.15
C GLU A 110 -0.26 -12.00 -0.05
N LEU A 111 -0.86 -11.08 0.72
CA LEU A 111 -2.26 -10.69 0.53
C LEU A 111 -2.49 -10.08 -0.86
N ASP A 112 -1.57 -9.25 -1.35
CA ASP A 112 -1.63 -8.71 -2.71
C ASP A 112 -1.55 -9.80 -3.78
N GLU A 113 -0.73 -10.84 -3.57
CA GLU A 113 -0.60 -12.00 -4.45
C GLU A 113 -1.88 -12.85 -4.47
N ILE A 114 -2.47 -13.11 -3.31
CA ILE A 114 -3.78 -13.79 -3.19
C ILE A 114 -4.84 -13.02 -3.98
N CYS A 115 -4.92 -11.70 -3.77
CA CYS A 115 -5.90 -10.86 -4.45
C CYS A 115 -5.68 -10.83 -5.97
N ARG A 116 -4.42 -10.80 -6.44
CA ARG A 116 -4.10 -10.89 -7.87
C ARG A 116 -4.51 -12.23 -8.46
N GLY A 117 -4.22 -13.34 -7.79
CA GLY A 117 -4.59 -14.69 -8.25
C GLY A 117 -6.11 -14.86 -8.37
N ALA A 118 -6.87 -14.24 -7.47
CA ALA A 118 -8.33 -14.29 -7.46
C ALA A 118 -9.02 -13.15 -8.26
N HIS A 119 -8.25 -12.30 -8.95
CA HIS A 119 -8.75 -11.13 -9.69
C HIS A 119 -9.54 -10.13 -8.81
N TRP A 120 -9.27 -10.08 -7.52
CA TRP A 120 -9.90 -9.18 -6.57
C TRP A 120 -9.31 -7.76 -6.64
N ILE A 121 -10.05 -6.81 -6.08
CA ILE A 121 -9.52 -5.46 -5.85
C ILE A 121 -8.46 -5.57 -4.74
N LEU A 122 -7.26 -5.04 -5.02
CA LEU A 122 -6.16 -5.03 -4.05
C LEU A 122 -6.58 -4.35 -2.72
N PRO A 123 -6.05 -4.84 -1.58
CA PRO A 123 -6.45 -4.38 -0.27
C PRO A 123 -6.09 -2.90 -0.04
N ARG A 124 -6.97 -2.19 0.66
CA ARG A 124 -6.72 -0.80 1.12
C ARG A 124 -6.45 -0.80 2.60
N TYR A 125 -5.34 -0.16 2.98
CA TYR A 125 -4.95 -0.03 4.37
C TYR A 125 -5.46 1.30 4.95
N THR A 126 -5.49 1.39 6.27
CA THR A 126 -5.59 2.63 7.03
C THR A 126 -4.69 2.45 8.24
N VAL A 127 -3.74 3.36 8.46
CA VAL A 127 -2.78 3.29 9.56
C VAL A 127 -2.93 4.52 10.41
N LEU A 128 -3.01 4.33 11.73
CA LEU A 128 -3.17 5.41 12.68
C LEU A 128 -2.25 5.20 13.88
N PRO A 129 -1.70 6.28 14.46
CA PRO A 129 -1.04 6.21 15.74
C PRO A 129 -2.00 5.81 16.85
N SER A 130 -1.47 5.12 17.86
CA SER A 130 -2.14 4.87 19.14
C SER A 130 -1.75 5.95 20.14
N VAL A 131 -2.75 6.51 20.81
CA VAL A 131 -2.70 7.84 21.46
C VAL A 131 -1.74 7.90 22.67
N SER A 132 -1.35 6.76 23.25
CA SER A 132 -0.65 6.73 24.55
C SER A 132 0.62 5.88 24.65
N ASP A 133 0.86 4.99 23.69
CA ASP A 133 1.90 3.95 23.79
C ASP A 133 3.04 4.12 22.76
N GLY A 134 2.93 5.11 21.87
CA GLY A 134 3.90 5.30 20.78
C GLY A 134 3.85 4.19 19.72
N MET A 135 2.74 3.45 19.66
CA MET A 135 2.52 2.34 18.73
C MET A 135 1.57 2.76 17.60
N TYR A 136 1.40 1.88 16.64
CA TYR A 136 0.50 2.03 15.50
C TYR A 136 -0.47 0.86 15.47
N HIS A 137 -1.70 1.13 15.04
CA HIS A 137 -2.60 0.09 14.57
C HIS A 137 -2.91 0.33 13.10
N ALA A 138 -3.26 -0.75 12.40
CA ALA A 138 -3.72 -0.65 11.02
C ALA A 138 -4.97 -1.50 10.83
N SER A 139 -5.84 -1.05 9.95
CA SER A 139 -6.93 -1.85 9.41
C SER A 139 -6.69 -2.09 7.92
N VAL A 140 -7.09 -3.27 7.44
CA VAL A 140 -7.10 -3.61 6.03
C VAL A 140 -8.53 -3.86 5.59
N ARG A 141 -8.93 -3.26 4.47
CA ARG A 141 -10.21 -3.48 3.80
C ARG A 141 -9.98 -4.24 2.51
N LEU A 142 -10.73 -5.32 2.33
CA LEU A 142 -10.72 -6.15 1.14
C LEU A 142 -12.13 -6.18 0.55
N ARG A 143 -12.25 -5.94 -0.76
CA ARG A 143 -13.49 -6.03 -1.52
C ARG A 143 -13.38 -7.12 -2.56
N CYS A 144 -14.18 -8.16 -2.37
CA CYS A 144 -14.38 -9.26 -3.31
C CYS A 144 -15.75 -9.09 -3.99
N PRO A 145 -15.99 -9.76 -5.12
CA PRO A 145 -17.32 -9.78 -5.75
C PRO A 145 -18.42 -10.30 -4.82
N ASP A 146 -18.09 -11.31 -4.00
CA ASP A 146 -19.07 -12.03 -3.18
C ASP A 146 -19.18 -11.48 -1.75
N PHE A 147 -18.17 -10.75 -1.27
CA PHE A 147 -18.15 -10.19 0.09
C PHE A 147 -17.18 -9.02 0.24
N GLU A 148 -17.43 -8.20 1.26
CA GLU A 148 -16.49 -7.18 1.74
C GLU A 148 -16.07 -7.52 3.17
N MET A 149 -14.78 -7.35 3.47
CA MET A 149 -14.22 -7.64 4.79
C MET A 149 -13.29 -6.51 5.22
N SER A 150 -13.33 -6.19 6.52
CA SER A 150 -12.39 -5.28 7.16
C SER A 150 -11.86 -5.89 8.43
N LEU A 151 -10.53 -5.92 8.58
CA LEU A 151 -9.88 -6.47 9.76
C LEU A 151 -8.80 -5.54 10.29
N THR A 152 -8.67 -5.52 11.60
CA THR A 152 -7.67 -4.73 12.31
C THR A 152 -6.52 -5.62 12.74
N GLY A 153 -5.29 -5.15 12.57
CA GLY A 153 -4.08 -5.79 13.06
C GLY A 153 -3.81 -5.50 14.53
N GLY A 154 -2.82 -6.18 15.10
CA GLY A 154 -2.31 -5.85 16.43
C GLY A 154 -1.52 -4.54 16.45
N LEU A 155 -1.33 -3.99 17.66
CA LEU A 155 -0.46 -2.82 17.88
C LEU A 155 0.99 -3.16 17.54
N ARG A 156 1.65 -2.27 16.79
CA ARG A 156 3.05 -2.44 16.38
C ARG A 156 3.87 -1.17 16.50
N PRO A 157 5.21 -1.28 16.72
CA PRO A 157 6.07 -0.11 16.86
C PRO A 157 6.25 0.73 15.60
N THR A 158 5.95 0.19 14.42
CA THR A 158 6.07 0.92 13.14
C THR A 158 4.78 0.86 12.33
N PRO A 159 4.48 1.90 11.51
CA PRO A 159 3.30 1.90 10.64
C PRO A 159 3.25 0.69 9.71
N HIS A 160 4.42 0.32 9.18
CA HIS A 160 4.56 -0.80 8.25
C HIS A 160 4.28 -2.15 8.92
N GLU A 161 4.83 -2.39 10.11
CA GLU A 161 4.55 -3.61 10.88
C GLU A 161 3.06 -3.72 11.25
N ALA A 162 2.41 -2.60 11.59
CA ALA A 162 0.97 -2.58 11.87
C ALA A 162 0.16 -3.06 10.66
N LYS A 163 0.51 -2.62 9.44
CA LYS A 163 -0.11 -3.09 8.19
C LYS A 163 0.12 -4.58 7.96
N CYS A 164 1.35 -5.06 8.12
CA CYS A 164 1.64 -6.49 7.98
C CYS A 164 0.85 -7.32 9.00
N SER A 165 0.63 -6.79 10.22
CA SER A 165 -0.21 -7.44 11.21
C SER A 165 -1.69 -7.48 10.80
N ALA A 166 -2.21 -6.43 10.17
CA ALA A 166 -3.58 -6.42 9.65
C ALA A 166 -3.73 -7.39 8.46
N ALA A 167 -2.73 -7.43 7.57
CA ALA A 167 -2.69 -8.35 6.44
C ALA A 167 -2.64 -9.81 6.90
N ALA A 168 -1.84 -10.15 7.93
CA ALA A 168 -1.83 -11.48 8.54
C ALA A 168 -3.23 -11.92 9.00
N ASN A 169 -3.94 -11.05 9.72
CA ASN A 169 -5.28 -11.36 10.20
C ASN A 169 -6.26 -11.60 9.03
N MET A 170 -6.14 -10.80 7.97
CA MET A 170 -6.94 -10.98 6.75
C MET A 170 -6.66 -12.30 6.04
N ILE A 171 -5.40 -12.68 5.88
CA ILE A 171 -5.03 -13.96 5.26
C ILE A 171 -5.59 -15.14 6.07
N LEU A 172 -5.44 -15.09 7.40
CA LEU A 172 -5.99 -16.14 8.28
C LEU A 172 -7.52 -16.26 8.14
N GLU A 173 -8.23 -15.15 8.05
CA GLU A 173 -9.69 -15.16 7.91
C GLU A 173 -10.13 -15.64 6.52
N LEU A 174 -9.39 -15.31 5.47
CA LEU A 174 -9.63 -15.84 4.13
C LEU A 174 -9.46 -17.37 4.08
N HIS A 175 -8.43 -17.91 4.76
CA HIS A 175 -8.24 -19.36 4.83
C HIS A 175 -9.40 -20.06 5.54
N LYS A 176 -9.88 -19.54 6.67
CA LYS A 176 -11.07 -20.09 7.36
C LYS A 176 -12.30 -20.10 6.46
N LYS A 177 -12.53 -18.99 5.73
CA LYS A 177 -13.66 -18.90 4.81
C LYS A 177 -13.58 -19.90 3.65
N ALA A 178 -12.37 -20.18 3.16
CA ALA A 178 -12.17 -21.20 2.14
C ALA A 178 -12.53 -22.60 2.69
N GLU A 179 -12.09 -22.92 3.91
CA GLU A 179 -12.39 -24.20 4.57
C GLU A 179 -13.90 -24.38 4.86
N GLU A 180 -14.62 -23.31 5.21
CA GLU A 180 -16.07 -23.32 5.43
C GLU A 180 -16.89 -23.54 4.15
N GLN A 181 -16.35 -23.18 2.97
CA GLN A 181 -17.02 -23.36 1.68
C GLN A 181 -16.79 -24.74 1.06
N GLU A 182 -15.82 -25.52 1.56
CA GLU A 182 -15.54 -26.89 1.11
C GLU A 182 -16.37 -27.95 1.87
N GLN A 183 -17.22 -27.54 2.83
CA GLN A 183 -18.11 -28.40 3.63
C GLN A 183 -19.57 -28.27 3.19
#